data_AF-A0A970K022-F1
#
_entry.id   AF-A0A970K022-F1
#
_cell.length_a   1.000
_cell.length_b   1.000
_cell.length_c   1.000
_cell.angle_alpha   90.00
_cell.angle_beta   90.00
_cell.angle_gamma   90.00
#
_symmetry.space_group_name_H-M   'P 1'
#
loop_
_entity.id
_entity.type
_entity.pdbx_description
1 polymer ?
#
loop_
_entity_poly.entity_id
_entity_poly.type
_entity_poly.pdbx_seq_one_letter_code
_entity_poly.pdbx_strand_id
1 'polypeptide(L)'
;MNQTLRFIILAVAAYFVFLCIIRIVLGSVYKTKSFRINLIGVVTVYGSFIIARFGRQLNLPDYVLYIVPVLLIVLLPTLSLNMKTNQTLKYLIFFPVSILLLHMLFSLLVGWNDLLPFIRVK
;
A
#
# COMPACT_ATOMS: atom_id res chain seq x y z
N MET A 1 -23.13 -1.22 2.52
CA MET A 1 -22.12 -0.16 2.73
C MET A 1 -21.80 0.48 1.39
N ASN A 2 -21.75 1.81 1.30
CA ASN A 2 -21.46 2.53 0.05
C ASN A 2 -20.05 2.17 -0.47
N GLN A 3 -19.89 2.00 -1.78
CA GLN A 3 -18.62 1.68 -2.44
C GLN A 3 -17.51 2.69 -2.11
N THR A 4 -17.87 3.98 -2.07
CA THR A 4 -16.94 5.05 -1.68
C THR A 4 -16.45 4.88 -0.24
N LEU A 5 -17.33 4.47 0.66
CA LEU A 5 -17.01 4.28 2.07
C LEU A 5 -16.12 3.06 2.28
N ARG A 6 -16.37 1.95 1.57
CA ARG A 6 -15.49 0.77 1.52
C ARG A 6 -14.08 1.14 1.09
N PHE A 7 -13.97 1.93 0.03
CA PHE A 7 -12.70 2.39 -0.51
C PHE A 7 -11.91 3.25 0.50
N ILE A 8 -12.58 4.21 1.15
CA ILE A 8 -11.94 5.05 2.17
C ILE A 8 -11.45 4.22 3.36
N ILE A 9 -12.27 3.30 3.88
CA ILE A 9 -11.88 2.43 4.99
C ILE A 9 -10.64 1.60 4.62
N LEU A 10 -10.60 1.04 3.42
CA LEU A 10 -9.45 0.26 2.95
C LEU A 10 -8.20 1.13 2.79
N ALA A 11 -8.31 2.33 2.22
CA ALA A 11 -7.16 3.21 2.07
C ALA A 11 -6.56 3.57 3.45
N VAL A 12 -7.41 3.84 4.43
CA VAL A 12 -6.99 4.10 5.83
C VAL A 12 -6.37 2.85 6.45
N ALA A 13 -7.00 1.68 6.30
CA ALA A 13 -6.46 0.42 6.83
C ALA A 13 -5.11 0.07 6.19
N ALA A 14 -4.98 0.21 4.88
CA ALA A 14 -3.75 0.00 4.13
C ALA A 14 -2.64 0.95 4.60
N TYR A 15 -2.98 2.20 4.91
CA TYR A 15 -2.05 3.17 5.47
C TYR A 15 -1.51 2.73 6.84
N PHE A 16 -2.39 2.27 7.74
CA PHE A 16 -1.96 1.74 9.04
C PHE A 16 -1.09 0.48 8.89
N VAL A 17 -1.46 -0.42 7.99
CA VAL A 17 -0.67 -1.62 7.69
C VAL A 17 0.72 -1.23 7.16
N PHE A 18 0.80 -0.25 6.26
CA PHE A 18 2.06 0.30 5.78
C PHE A 18 2.93 0.83 6.94
N LEU A 19 2.36 1.64 7.85
CA LEU A 19 3.10 2.17 9.00
C LEU A 19 3.61 1.04 9.92
N CYS A 20 2.81 0.00 10.15
CA CYS A 20 3.21 -1.17 10.91
C CYS A 20 4.41 -1.89 10.28
N ILE A 21 4.38 -2.10 8.97
CA ILE A 21 5.49 -2.73 8.23
C ILE A 21 6.74 -1.88 8.33
N ILE A 22 6.65 -0.57 8.07
CA ILE A 22 7.80 0.33 8.15
C ILE A 22 8.38 0.35 9.56
N ARG A 23 7.53 0.29 10.60
CA ARG A 23 7.97 0.19 11.99
C ARG A 23 8.74 -1.10 12.27
N ILE A 24 8.25 -2.24 11.76
CA ILE A 24 8.94 -3.54 11.89
C ILE A 24 10.27 -3.53 11.12
N VAL A 25 10.29 -2.96 9.91
CA VAL A 25 11.46 -2.90 9.03
C VAL A 25 12.55 -1.98 9.58
N LEU A 26 12.20 -0.78 10.03
CA LEU A 26 13.17 0.22 10.51
C LEU A 26 13.53 0.09 11.99
N GLY A 27 12.67 -0.53 12.81
CA GLY A 27 12.92 -0.71 14.24
C GLY A 27 13.13 0.61 14.97
N SER A 28 14.28 0.76 15.64
CA SER A 28 14.62 1.96 16.42
C SER A 28 14.74 3.24 15.57
N VAL A 29 15.08 3.11 14.28
CA VAL A 29 15.23 4.24 13.34
C VAL A 29 13.88 4.84 12.94
N TYR A 30 12.77 4.15 13.21
CA TYR A 30 11.42 4.64 12.90
C TYR A 30 11.13 6.00 13.54
N LYS A 31 11.45 6.16 14.84
CA LYS A 31 11.11 7.37 15.60
C LYS A 31 11.82 8.61 15.05
N THR A 32 13.07 8.48 14.65
CA THR A 32 13.88 9.61 14.15
C THR A 32 13.45 10.08 12.76
N LYS A 33 12.78 9.22 11.99
CA LYS A 33 12.30 9.52 10.62
C LYS A 33 10.78 9.61 10.51
N SER A 34 10.04 9.68 11.63
CA SER A 34 8.58 9.51 11.65
C SER A 34 7.84 10.51 10.75
N PHE A 35 8.27 11.77 10.70
CA PHE A 35 7.65 12.76 9.80
C PHE A 35 7.80 12.37 8.33
N ARG A 36 9.03 12.00 7.91
CA ARG A 36 9.32 11.57 6.54
C ARG A 36 8.54 10.30 6.19
N ILE A 37 8.45 9.34 7.11
CA ILE A 37 7.69 8.10 6.94
C ILE A 37 6.20 8.39 6.69
N ASN A 38 5.59 9.28 7.47
CA ASN A 38 4.19 9.65 7.26
C ASN A 38 3.98 10.30 5.89
N LEU A 39 4.85 11.24 5.49
CA LEU A 39 4.77 11.88 4.17
C LEU A 39 4.84 10.86 3.04
N ILE A 40 5.83 9.96 3.09
CA ILE A 40 6.00 8.88 2.12
C ILE A 40 4.79 7.96 2.14
N GLY A 41 4.33 7.54 3.32
CA GLY A 41 3.19 6.65 3.44
C GLY A 41 1.92 7.25 2.84
N VAL A 42 1.70 8.55 3.03
CA VAL A 42 0.54 9.24 2.45
C VAL A 42 0.64 9.23 0.93
N VAL A 43 1.79 9.66 0.39
CA VAL A 43 2.02 9.69 -1.06
C VAL A 43 1.94 8.29 -1.67
N THR A 44 2.55 7.30 -1.00
CA THR A 44 2.59 5.91 -1.45
C THR A 44 1.23 5.25 -1.46
N VAL A 45 0.54 5.26 -0.33
CA VAL A 45 -0.71 4.53 -0.18
C VAL A 45 -1.83 5.28 -0.90
N TYR A 46 -2.11 6.52 -0.51
CA TYR A 46 -3.23 7.27 -1.09
C TYR A 46 -2.99 7.62 -2.56
N GLY A 47 -1.74 7.92 -2.96
CA GLY A 47 -1.41 8.14 -4.37
C GLY A 47 -1.72 6.91 -5.24
N SER A 48 -1.36 5.71 -4.77
CA SER A 48 -1.69 4.46 -5.47
C SER A 48 -3.20 4.25 -5.59
N PHE A 49 -3.96 4.50 -4.51
CA PHE A 49 -5.42 4.40 -4.52
C PHE A 49 -6.06 5.43 -5.45
N ILE A 50 -5.57 6.68 -5.47
CA ILE A 50 -6.06 7.73 -6.37
C ILE A 50 -5.83 7.33 -7.82
N ILE A 51 -4.62 6.87 -8.18
CA ILE A 51 -4.32 6.39 -9.54
C ILE A 51 -5.25 5.23 -9.91
N ALA A 52 -5.45 4.26 -9.01
CA ALA A 52 -6.34 3.13 -9.26
C ALA A 52 -7.80 3.55 -9.47
N ARG A 53 -8.27 4.58 -8.75
CA ARG A 53 -9.67 5.04 -8.82
C ARG A 53 -9.94 5.95 -10.01
N PHE A 54 -9.06 6.91 -10.25
CA PHE A 54 -9.25 7.99 -11.22
C PHE A 54 -8.49 7.78 -12.53
N GLY A 55 -7.50 6.90 -12.56
CA GLY A 55 -6.64 6.75 -13.71
C GLY A 55 -7.36 6.29 -14.98
N ARG A 56 -8.43 5.47 -14.85
CA ARG A 56 -9.31 5.14 -15.99
C ARG A 56 -10.13 6.34 -16.47
N GLN A 57 -10.51 7.25 -15.59
CA GLN A 57 -11.26 8.46 -15.96
C GLN A 57 -10.36 9.48 -16.70
N LEU A 58 -9.05 9.42 -16.44
CA LEU A 58 -8.03 10.24 -17.09
C LEU A 58 -7.51 9.63 -18.40
N ASN A 59 -8.12 8.54 -18.89
CA ASN A 59 -7.68 7.78 -20.07
C ASN A 59 -6.18 7.40 -20.01
N LEU A 60 -5.66 7.12 -18.82
CA LEU A 60 -4.27 6.69 -18.67
C LEU A 60 -4.09 5.29 -19.28
N PRO A 61 -2.95 5.03 -19.95
CA PRO A 61 -2.65 3.70 -20.46
C PRO A 61 -2.62 2.67 -19.33
N ASP A 62 -3.07 1.44 -19.60
CA ASP A 62 -3.15 0.39 -18.59
C ASP A 62 -1.81 0.12 -17.90
N TYR A 63 -0.69 0.18 -18.64
CA TYR A 63 0.63 0.00 -18.06
C TYR A 63 0.94 1.06 -16.98
N VAL A 64 0.45 2.30 -17.13
CA VAL A 64 0.62 3.35 -16.10
C VAL A 64 -0.19 3.00 -14.85
N LEU A 65 -1.41 2.48 -15.04
CA LEU A 65 -2.30 2.11 -13.93
C LEU A 65 -1.75 0.98 -13.06
N TYR A 66 -0.91 0.10 -13.61
CA TYR A 66 -0.33 -1.02 -12.87
C TYR A 66 1.13 -0.78 -12.46
N ILE A 67 1.97 -0.27 -13.36
CA ILE A 67 3.41 -0.12 -13.10
C ILE A 67 3.65 1.03 -12.12
N VAL A 68 2.99 2.17 -12.29
CA VAL A 68 3.24 3.35 -11.45
C VAL A 68 2.95 3.06 -9.98
N PRO A 69 1.77 2.53 -9.59
CA PRO A 69 1.51 2.20 -8.19
C PRO A 69 2.54 1.23 -7.60
N VAL A 70 2.94 0.21 -8.35
CA VAL A 70 3.95 -0.76 -7.90
C VAL A 70 5.29 -0.09 -7.66
N LEU A 71 5.76 0.75 -8.59
CA LEU A 71 7.01 1.50 -8.42
C LEU A 71 6.92 2.48 -7.24
N LEU A 72 5.79 3.14 -7.07
CA LEU A 72 5.55 4.13 -6.01
C LEU A 72 5.52 3.47 -4.63
N ILE A 73 5.06 2.22 -4.56
CA ILE A 73 5.10 1.38 -3.37
C ILE A 73 6.49 0.80 -3.10
N VAL A 74 7.19 0.31 -4.12
CA VAL A 74 8.46 -0.39 -3.91
C VAL A 74 9.62 0.58 -3.76
N LEU A 75 9.75 1.55 -4.67
CA LEU A 75 10.90 2.43 -4.76
C LEU A 75 10.79 3.62 -3.82
N LEU A 76 9.60 4.23 -3.69
CA LEU A 76 9.47 5.46 -2.90
C LEU A 76 9.94 5.25 -1.45
N PRO A 77 9.45 4.25 -0.69
CA PRO A 77 9.85 4.06 0.70
C PRO A 77 11.29 3.60 0.84
N THR A 78 11.77 2.74 -0.05
CA THR A 78 13.12 2.17 0.03
C THR A 78 14.20 3.22 -0.24
N LEU A 79 14.01 4.05 -1.27
CA LEU A 79 14.95 5.10 -1.64
C LEU A 79 14.88 6.30 -0.70
N SER A 80 13.68 6.83 -0.44
CA SER A 80 13.54 8.08 0.35
C SER A 80 13.89 7.91 1.84
N LEU A 81 13.77 6.69 2.38
CA LEU A 81 14.17 6.36 3.74
C LEU A 81 15.62 5.91 3.86
N ASN A 82 16.35 5.78 2.75
CA ASN A 82 17.71 5.24 2.68
C ASN A 82 17.80 3.90 3.40
N MET A 83 16.93 2.95 3.02
CA MET A 83 16.89 1.63 3.65
C MET A 83 18.17 0.85 3.34
N LYS A 84 18.74 0.20 4.36
CA LYS A 84 19.84 -0.77 4.17
C LYS A 84 19.31 -2.01 3.45
N THR A 85 20.18 -2.78 2.81
CA THR A 85 19.80 -4.01 2.08
C THR A 85 18.91 -4.96 2.89
N ASN A 86 19.23 -5.21 4.16
CA ASN A 86 18.41 -6.05 5.04
C ASN A 86 17.00 -5.45 5.28
N GLN A 87 16.90 -4.13 5.42
CA GLN A 87 15.61 -3.44 5.58
C GLN A 87 14.80 -3.50 4.29
N THR A 88 15.44 -3.28 3.15
CA THR A 88 14.83 -3.39 1.82
C THR A 88 14.29 -4.80 1.58
N LEU A 89 15.08 -5.84 1.86
CA LEU A 89 14.64 -7.23 1.72
C LEU A 89 13.44 -7.54 2.63
N LYS A 90 13.50 -7.14 3.90
CA LYS A 90 12.35 -7.28 4.82
C LYS A 90 11.11 -6.57 4.29
N TYR A 91 11.25 -5.34 3.78
CA TYR A 91 10.14 -4.60 3.21
C TYR A 91 9.55 -5.31 1.99
N LEU A 92 10.39 -5.77 1.06
CA LEU A 92 9.99 -6.49 -0.14
C LEU A 92 9.28 -7.82 0.16
N ILE A 93 9.55 -8.44 1.32
CA ILE A 93 8.86 -9.66 1.77
C ILE A 93 7.55 -9.32 2.49
N PHE A 94 7.61 -8.44 3.49
CA PHE A 94 6.45 -8.12 4.32
C PHE A 94 5.35 -7.40 3.56
N PHE A 95 5.72 -6.56 2.59
CA PHE A 95 4.74 -5.75 1.88
C PHE A 95 3.77 -6.59 1.01
N PRO A 96 4.21 -7.47 0.10
CA PRO A 96 3.31 -8.36 -0.63
C PRO A 96 2.46 -9.25 0.29
N VAL A 97 3.05 -9.80 1.35
CA VAL A 97 2.34 -10.60 2.36
C VAL A 97 1.24 -9.78 3.02
N SER A 98 1.50 -8.51 3.33
CA SER A 98 0.51 -7.62 3.94
C SER A 98 -0.66 -7.31 3.02
N ILE A 99 -0.42 -7.19 1.71
CA ILE A 99 -1.51 -6.99 0.72
C ILE A 99 -2.40 -8.23 0.69
N LEU A 100 -1.81 -9.43 0.68
CA LEU A 100 -2.56 -10.69 0.72
C LEU A 100 -3.40 -10.81 2.00
N LEU A 101 -2.81 -10.49 3.16
CA LEU A 101 -3.53 -10.50 4.44
C LEU A 101 -4.65 -9.45 4.47
N LEU A 102 -4.39 -8.25 3.96
CA LEU A 102 -5.39 -7.20 3.88
C LEU A 102 -6.56 -7.61 2.98
N HIS A 103 -6.27 -8.23 1.83
CA HIS A 103 -7.28 -8.77 0.92
C HIS A 103 -8.14 -9.83 1.60
N MET A 104 -7.52 -10.80 2.29
CA MET A 104 -8.27 -11.84 3.00
C MET A 104 -9.12 -11.26 4.12
N LEU A 105 -8.58 -10.35 4.94
CA LEU A 105 -9.32 -9.71 6.03
C LEU A 105 -10.51 -8.90 5.51
N PHE A 106 -10.33 -8.11 4.45
CA PHE A 106 -11.42 -7.31 3.89
C PHE A 106 -12.45 -8.16 3.16
N SER A 107 -12.03 -9.24 2.51
CA SER A 107 -12.98 -10.19 1.91
C SER A 107 -13.83 -10.86 2.99
N LEU A 108 -13.22 -11.36 4.06
CA LEU A 108 -13.92 -12.05 5.15
C LEU A 108 -14.84 -11.11 5.95
N LEU A 109 -14.37 -9.91 6.29
CA LEU A 109 -15.10 -9.00 7.18
C LEU A 109 -16.13 -8.13 6.45
N VAL A 110 -15.87 -7.77 5.19
CA VAL A 110 -16.65 -6.75 4.46
C VAL A 110 -17.24 -7.32 3.15
N GLY A 111 -16.89 -8.56 2.79
CA GLY A 111 -17.31 -9.20 1.54
C GLY A 111 -16.69 -8.54 0.31
N TRP A 112 -15.56 -7.84 0.46
CA TRP A 112 -14.99 -7.04 -0.61
C TRP A 112 -13.79 -7.72 -1.27
N ASN A 113 -13.91 -7.98 -2.58
CA ASN A 113 -12.96 -8.78 -3.37
C ASN A 113 -12.20 -7.99 -4.44
N ASP A 114 -12.39 -6.66 -4.53
CA ASP A 114 -11.83 -5.88 -5.65
C ASP A 114 -10.38 -5.44 -5.43
N LEU A 115 -9.80 -5.65 -4.23
CA LEU A 115 -8.41 -5.29 -3.95
C LEU A 115 -7.43 -6.16 -4.77
N LEU A 116 -7.63 -7.48 -4.76
CA LEU A 116 -6.93 -8.43 -5.63
C LEU A 116 -7.95 -9.23 -6.44
N PRO A 117 -8.40 -8.74 -7.61
CA PRO A 117 -9.43 -9.40 -8.40
C PRO A 117 -9.02 -10.80 -8.91
N PHE A 118 -7.74 -11.12 -8.87
CA PHE A 118 -7.17 -12.41 -9.28
C PHE A 118 -7.27 -13.48 -8.18
N ILE A 119 -7.46 -13.10 -6.91
CA ILE A 119 -7.56 -14.02 -5.77
C ILE A 119 -9.00 -13.99 -5.26
N ARG A 120 -9.80 -14.96 -5.69
CA ARG A 120 -11.18 -15.10 -5.19
C ARG A 120 -11.17 -15.80 -3.84
N VAL A 121 -11.58 -15.08 -2.80
CA VAL A 121 -11.87 -15.66 -1.49
C VAL A 121 -13.38 -15.89 -1.45
N LYS A 122 -13.80 -17.15 -1.26
CA LYS A 122 -15.22 -17.53 -1.12
C LYS A 122 -15.71 -17.26 0.30
#